data_AF-A0AAQ3PZ13-F1
#
_entry.id   AF-A0AAQ3PZ13-F1
#
_cell.length_a   1.000
_cell.length_b   1.000
_cell.length_c   1.000
_cell.angle_alpha   90.00
_cell.angle_beta   90.00
_cell.angle_gamma   90.00
#
_symmetry.space_group_name_H-M   'P 1'
#
loop_
_entity.id
_entity.type
_entity.pdbx_description
1 polymer ?
#
loop_
_entity_poly.entity_id
_entity_poly.type
_entity_poly.pdbx_seq_one_letter_code
_entity_poly.pdbx_strand_id
1 'polypeptide(L)'
;MAAATAAAAAVSLIVCYLLVHKSIPNLPWVRTARSSRASGRRARRKGLLEAIGNTPLIRINSLSDATGCEILGKAEFLNPGGSVKDRAAVKIIEEALESGDLVRGGMVTEGSAGSTAISLATVAPAYGCKCHVVIPDDAAIEKSQIIEALGATVERVRPVSITHRDHFVNIARRRALEANKLAAAQRESNEEETNDFTHARSEMPDDKLAAMQGESNKMENNDPANFNAEMPLSGKCDANSDSKGGFFADQFENMANYRAHYEWTGPEIWEQTKGSLHAFVAAAGTGGTIAGVSRYLKEKNRSIKCFLMDPPGSGLFNKVTRGVMYTKEEAEGKRLKNPFDTITEGIGINRITKNFMMAELDGAYRGSDREAVEMSRFLLRNDGLFVGSSSAMNCVGAVRVARDLGPGHTIVTILCDSGMRHLSKFFNDQYLADHGLTPTATGLEFLDK
;
A
#
# COMPACT_ATOMS: atom_id res chain seq x y z
N MET A 1 10.03 -5.07 79.30
CA MET A 1 9.28 -6.01 78.45
C MET A 1 8.75 -5.43 77.13
N ALA A 2 8.83 -4.12 76.86
CA ALA A 2 8.31 -3.53 75.61
C ALA A 2 9.30 -3.50 74.42
N ALA A 3 10.60 -3.67 74.65
CA ALA A 3 11.61 -3.62 73.57
C ALA A 3 11.79 -4.96 72.83
N ALA A 4 11.49 -6.09 73.49
CA ALA A 4 11.69 -7.42 72.88
C ALA A 4 10.56 -7.81 71.91
N THR A 5 9.35 -7.26 72.09
CA THR A 5 8.18 -7.52 71.24
C THR A 5 8.22 -6.73 69.93
N ALA A 6 8.82 -5.53 69.93
CA ALA A 6 8.97 -4.73 68.71
C ALA A 6 9.99 -5.33 67.72
N ALA A 7 11.08 -5.93 68.22
CA ALA A 7 12.08 -6.59 67.37
C ALA A 7 11.52 -7.86 66.71
N ALA A 8 10.72 -8.66 67.42
CA ALA A 8 10.09 -9.85 66.87
C ALA A 8 9.07 -9.53 65.76
N ALA A 9 8.27 -8.46 65.94
CA ALA A 9 7.30 -8.02 64.93
C ALA A 9 7.97 -7.47 63.66
N ALA A 10 9.08 -6.72 63.80
CA ALA A 10 9.85 -6.20 62.68
C ALA A 10 10.54 -7.32 61.88
N VAL A 11 11.10 -8.32 62.57
CA VAL A 11 11.72 -9.49 61.89
C VAL A 11 10.64 -10.34 61.21
N SER A 12 9.47 -10.54 61.82
CA SER A 12 8.36 -11.24 61.18
C SER A 12 7.81 -10.52 59.94
N LEU A 13 7.73 -9.18 59.97
CA LEU A 13 7.30 -8.40 58.80
C LEU A 13 8.35 -8.39 57.69
N ILE A 14 9.65 -8.39 58.03
CA ILE A 14 10.73 -8.49 57.03
C ILE A 14 10.81 -9.91 56.46
N VAL A 15 10.61 -10.95 57.27
CA VAL A 15 10.55 -12.35 56.79
C VAL A 15 9.28 -12.58 55.96
N CYS A 16 8.12 -12.05 56.35
CA CYS A 16 6.92 -12.07 55.49
C CYS A 16 7.12 -11.25 54.21
N TYR A 17 7.76 -10.08 54.27
CA TYR A 17 8.08 -9.28 53.09
C TYR A 17 9.04 -10.04 52.15
N LEU A 18 10.07 -10.69 52.69
CA LEU A 18 11.03 -11.49 51.91
C LEU A 18 10.45 -12.83 51.42
N LEU A 19 9.47 -13.43 52.11
CA LEU A 19 8.77 -14.63 51.66
C LEU A 19 7.67 -14.32 50.64
N VAL A 20 7.01 -13.16 50.75
CA VAL A 20 6.02 -12.68 49.76
C VAL A 20 6.70 -12.11 48.51
N HIS A 21 7.86 -11.44 48.63
CA HIS A 21 8.62 -10.96 47.47
C HIS A 21 9.57 -11.99 46.82
N LYS A 22 9.77 -13.17 47.41
CA LYS A 22 10.44 -14.30 46.74
C LYS A 22 9.55 -15.05 45.75
N SER A 23 8.29 -14.64 45.59
CA SER A 23 7.36 -15.18 44.60
C SER A 23 6.72 -14.05 43.80
N ILE A 24 7.54 -13.23 43.15
CA ILE A 24 7.10 -12.54 41.94
C ILE A 24 7.07 -13.63 40.85
N PRO A 25 5.90 -14.04 40.33
CA PRO A 25 5.87 -14.92 39.17
C PRO A 25 6.64 -14.21 38.06
N ASN A 26 7.54 -14.95 37.39
CA ASN A 26 8.26 -14.47 36.21
C ASN A 26 7.26 -13.83 35.26
N LEU A 27 7.23 -12.50 35.25
CA LEU A 27 6.52 -11.74 34.24
C LEU A 27 7.18 -12.12 32.89
N PRO A 28 6.43 -12.69 31.93
CA PRO A 28 7.01 -13.33 30.74
C PRO A 28 7.71 -12.36 29.77
N TRP A 29 7.65 -11.06 30.02
CA TRP A 29 8.30 -10.01 29.23
C TRP A 29 9.76 -9.69 29.60
N VAL A 30 10.30 -10.20 30.72
CA VAL A 30 11.71 -9.94 31.08
C VAL A 30 12.60 -11.01 30.43
N ARG A 31 13.05 -10.66 29.22
CA ARG A 31 13.96 -11.41 28.35
C ARG A 31 15.14 -12.06 29.09
N THR A 32 15.17 -13.39 29.15
CA THR A 32 16.42 -14.16 29.33
C THR A 32 17.13 -14.32 27.99
N ALA A 33 18.36 -13.84 27.97
CA ALA A 33 19.48 -14.21 27.09
C ALA A 33 19.21 -14.31 25.57
N ARG A 34 19.76 -13.30 24.87
CA ARG A 34 20.08 -13.32 23.43
C ARG A 34 20.55 -14.71 22.98
N SER A 35 19.75 -15.40 22.19
CA SER A 35 20.33 -16.35 21.24
C SER A 35 21.13 -15.52 20.24
N SER A 36 22.37 -15.93 20.00
CA SER A 36 23.25 -15.38 18.98
C SER A 36 22.61 -15.59 17.61
N ARG A 37 21.73 -14.68 17.20
CA ARG A 37 21.31 -14.60 15.81
C ARG A 37 22.53 -14.23 14.99
N ALA A 38 23.06 -15.19 14.27
CA ALA A 38 23.83 -14.97 13.06
C ALA A 38 22.95 -14.16 12.09
N SER A 39 22.86 -12.85 12.27
CA SER A 39 22.40 -11.98 11.21
C SER A 39 23.60 -11.81 10.30
N GLY A 40 23.58 -12.51 9.15
CA GLY A 40 24.36 -12.04 8.01
C GLY A 40 24.07 -10.54 7.88
N ARG A 41 25.11 -9.70 7.94
CA ARG A 41 25.00 -8.25 7.77
C ARG A 41 24.17 -8.03 6.51
N ARG A 42 22.91 -7.60 6.66
CA ARG A 42 22.10 -7.21 5.49
C ARG A 42 22.88 -6.11 4.79
N ALA A 43 23.16 -6.32 3.50
CA ALA A 43 23.86 -5.32 2.70
C ALA A 43 23.10 -3.99 2.79
N ARG A 44 23.84 -2.88 2.83
CA ARG A 44 23.27 -1.54 2.82
C ARG A 44 22.46 -1.37 1.53
N ARG A 45 21.19 -0.98 1.64
CA ARG A 45 20.32 -0.64 0.49
C ARG A 45 20.76 0.67 -0.15
N LYS A 46 20.67 0.79 -1.47
CA LYS A 46 20.95 2.03 -2.23
C LYS A 46 19.64 2.74 -2.57
N GLY A 47 19.39 3.85 -1.88
CA GLY A 47 18.21 4.70 -2.13
C GLY A 47 16.90 4.10 -1.63
N LEU A 48 15.81 4.81 -1.93
CA LEU A 48 14.45 4.50 -1.47
C LEU A 48 13.89 3.21 -2.10
N LEU A 49 14.15 3.01 -3.39
CA LEU A 49 13.59 1.90 -4.18
C LEU A 49 14.04 0.54 -3.65
N GLU A 50 15.33 0.39 -3.30
CA GLU A 50 15.85 -0.85 -2.72
C GLU A 50 15.33 -1.14 -1.29
N ALA A 51 14.71 -0.15 -0.64
CA ALA A 51 14.07 -0.33 0.67
C ALA A 51 12.61 -0.80 0.55
N ILE A 52 12.01 -0.79 -0.65
CA ILE A 52 10.67 -1.34 -0.90
C ILE A 52 10.77 -2.86 -0.98
N GLY A 53 9.83 -3.54 -0.32
CA GLY A 53 9.79 -4.98 -0.18
C GLY A 53 10.72 -5.52 0.89
N ASN A 54 10.96 -6.83 0.87
CA ASN A 54 11.68 -7.54 1.93
C ASN A 54 11.13 -7.26 3.35
N THR A 55 9.82 -7.01 3.43
CA THR A 55 9.10 -6.67 4.65
C THR A 55 9.09 -7.88 5.60
N PRO A 56 9.07 -7.66 6.93
CA PRO A 56 9.08 -8.77 7.87
C PRO A 56 7.76 -9.54 7.84
N LEU A 57 7.86 -10.83 8.12
CA LEU A 57 6.72 -11.70 8.43
C LEU A 57 6.61 -11.77 9.95
N ILE A 58 5.50 -11.28 10.50
CA ILE A 58 5.30 -11.12 11.94
C ILE A 58 4.29 -12.16 12.42
N ARG A 59 4.64 -12.95 13.43
CA ARG A 59 3.66 -13.79 14.13
C ARG A 59 2.69 -12.90 14.90
N ILE A 60 1.40 -13.05 14.66
CA ILE A 60 0.36 -12.36 15.41
C ILE A 60 0.03 -13.24 16.61
N ASN A 61 0.52 -12.86 17.79
CA ASN A 61 0.56 -13.78 18.92
C ASN A 61 -0.84 -14.09 19.42
N SER A 62 -1.65 -13.05 19.63
CA SER A 62 -3.01 -13.18 20.14
C SER A 62 -3.87 -14.12 19.28
N LEU A 63 -3.80 -14.00 17.94
CA LEU A 63 -4.58 -14.82 17.02
C LEU A 63 -4.06 -16.25 16.92
N SER A 64 -2.74 -16.40 16.91
CA SER A 64 -2.11 -17.72 16.84
C SER A 64 -2.42 -18.54 18.10
N ASP A 65 -2.31 -17.91 19.27
CA ASP A 65 -2.53 -18.56 20.55
C ASP A 65 -4.02 -18.92 20.72
N ALA A 66 -4.93 -18.06 20.24
CA ALA A 66 -6.38 -18.32 20.29
C ALA A 66 -6.86 -19.43 19.35
N THR A 67 -6.14 -19.70 18.26
CA THR A 67 -6.55 -20.69 17.23
C THR A 67 -5.77 -22.00 17.31
N GLY A 68 -4.64 -22.02 18.01
CA GLY A 68 -3.69 -23.15 17.97
C GLY A 68 -2.94 -23.26 16.64
N CYS A 69 -3.11 -22.30 15.74
CA CYS A 69 -2.41 -22.19 14.46
C CYS A 69 -1.27 -21.17 14.54
N GLU A 70 -0.35 -21.21 13.61
CA GLU A 70 0.63 -20.14 13.42
C GLU A 70 0.09 -19.12 12.41
N ILE A 71 -0.43 -17.99 12.90
CA ILE A 71 -0.95 -16.90 12.06
C ILE A 71 0.11 -15.82 11.92
N LEU A 72 0.50 -15.57 10.67
CA LEU A 72 1.57 -14.66 10.29
C LEU A 72 1.03 -13.50 9.44
N GLY A 73 1.40 -12.27 9.79
CA GLY A 73 1.11 -11.07 9.02
C GLY A 73 2.34 -10.56 8.27
N LYS A 74 2.27 -10.49 6.94
CA LYS A 74 3.28 -9.85 6.10
C LYS A 74 3.16 -8.32 6.24
N ALA A 75 4.13 -7.68 6.89
CA ALA A 75 4.05 -6.30 7.36
C ALA A 75 4.33 -5.27 6.24
N GLU A 76 3.43 -5.19 5.27
CA GLU A 76 3.54 -4.28 4.11
C GLU A 76 3.38 -2.80 4.47
N PHE A 77 2.82 -2.49 5.64
CA PHE A 77 2.81 -1.14 6.20
C PHE A 77 4.22 -0.59 6.52
N LEU A 78 5.25 -1.43 6.51
CA LEU A 78 6.66 -1.04 6.72
C LEU A 78 7.42 -0.70 5.44
N ASN A 79 6.77 -0.77 4.27
CA ASN A 79 7.37 -0.15 3.08
C ASN A 79 7.50 1.38 3.29
N PRO A 80 8.47 2.07 2.65
CA PRO A 80 8.72 3.49 2.87
C PRO A 80 7.53 4.43 2.62
N GLY A 81 6.74 4.16 1.57
CA GLY A 81 5.47 4.83 1.27
C GLY A 81 4.31 4.31 2.10
N GLY A 82 4.56 3.40 3.06
CA GLY A 82 3.66 3.01 4.15
C GLY A 82 2.58 2.00 3.77
N SER A 83 2.67 1.34 2.61
CA SER A 83 1.69 0.33 2.22
C SER A 83 2.20 -0.71 1.23
N VAL A 84 1.40 -1.76 1.04
CA VAL A 84 1.58 -2.79 -0.01
C VAL A 84 1.62 -2.22 -1.43
N LYS A 85 1.06 -1.03 -1.67
CA LYS A 85 1.00 -0.43 -3.01
C LYS A 85 2.34 0.11 -3.50
N ASP A 86 3.32 0.27 -2.61
CA ASP A 86 4.68 0.67 -2.98
C ASP A 86 5.29 -0.30 -3.99
N ARG A 87 5.05 -1.61 -3.82
CA ARG A 87 5.53 -2.64 -4.73
C ARG A 87 4.94 -2.48 -6.13
N ALA A 88 3.62 -2.30 -6.21
CA ALA A 88 2.95 -2.10 -7.50
C ALA A 88 3.42 -0.80 -8.16
N ALA A 89 3.58 0.27 -7.39
CA ALA A 89 4.05 1.56 -7.90
C ALA A 89 5.46 1.47 -8.49
N VAL A 90 6.40 0.80 -7.80
CA VAL A 90 7.75 0.53 -8.33
C VAL A 90 7.67 -0.23 -9.64
N LYS A 91 6.98 -1.38 -9.66
CA LYS A 91 6.93 -2.24 -10.84
C LYS A 91 6.25 -1.56 -12.03
N ILE A 92 5.20 -0.78 -11.80
CA ILE A 92 4.50 -0.01 -12.84
C ILE A 92 5.45 1.01 -13.48
N ILE A 93 6.18 1.78 -12.67
CA ILE A 93 7.09 2.83 -13.19
C ILE A 93 8.30 2.20 -13.87
N GLU A 94 8.89 1.17 -13.26
CA GLU A 94 10.04 0.43 -13.80
C GLU A 94 9.73 -0.11 -15.21
N GLU A 95 8.64 -0.86 -15.36
CA GLU A 95 8.26 -1.42 -16.67
C GLU A 95 7.88 -0.35 -17.70
N ALA A 96 7.27 0.76 -17.26
CA ALA A 96 6.96 1.89 -18.15
C ALA A 96 8.25 2.57 -18.66
N LEU A 97 9.28 2.69 -17.81
CA LEU A 97 10.59 3.22 -18.21
C LEU A 97 11.34 2.25 -19.13
N GLU A 98 11.30 0.95 -18.83
CA GLU A 98 11.96 -0.08 -19.64
C GLU A 98 11.35 -0.20 -21.05
N SER A 99 10.03 -0.05 -21.17
CA SER A 99 9.32 -0.09 -22.44
C SER A 99 9.42 1.22 -23.25
N GLY A 100 9.77 2.34 -22.59
CA GLY A 100 9.78 3.67 -23.18
C GLY A 100 8.42 4.39 -23.17
N ASP A 101 7.38 3.77 -22.60
CA ASP A 101 6.06 4.39 -22.39
C ASP A 101 6.13 5.57 -21.40
N LEU A 102 7.15 5.56 -20.54
CA LEU A 102 7.54 6.66 -19.67
C LEU A 102 9.02 6.94 -19.89
N VAL A 103 9.40 8.20 -19.77
CA VAL A 103 10.81 8.62 -19.78
C VAL A 103 11.14 9.45 -18.55
N ARG A 104 12.42 9.58 -18.23
CA ARG A 104 12.88 10.43 -17.12
C ARG A 104 12.42 11.88 -17.35
N GLY A 105 11.88 12.52 -16.31
CA GLY A 105 11.21 13.81 -16.38
C GLY A 105 9.73 13.75 -16.80
N GLY A 106 9.26 12.60 -17.28
CA GLY A 106 7.87 12.36 -17.65
C GLY A 106 6.93 12.32 -16.46
N MET A 107 5.63 12.43 -16.73
CA MET A 107 4.58 12.51 -15.71
C MET A 107 3.83 11.18 -15.56
N VAL A 108 3.85 10.59 -14.37
CA VAL A 108 2.99 9.46 -14.02
C VAL A 108 1.67 10.00 -13.50
N THR A 109 0.57 9.51 -14.06
CA THR A 109 -0.79 9.92 -13.70
C THR A 109 -1.59 8.76 -13.12
N GLU A 110 -2.43 9.03 -12.11
CA GLU A 110 -3.31 8.03 -11.52
C GLU A 110 -4.59 8.67 -10.99
N GLY A 111 -5.71 7.95 -11.11
CA GLY A 111 -6.98 8.32 -10.48
C GLY A 111 -7.15 7.55 -9.18
N SER A 112 -6.73 8.12 -8.04
CA SER A 112 -6.88 7.48 -6.73
C SER A 112 -6.70 8.47 -5.59
N ALA A 113 -7.55 8.41 -4.56
CA ALA A 113 -7.30 9.10 -3.29
C ALA A 113 -6.64 8.20 -2.24
N GLY A 114 -6.24 6.98 -2.60
CA GLY A 114 -5.82 5.94 -1.67
C GLY A 114 -4.31 5.67 -1.66
N SER A 115 -3.93 4.51 -1.13
CA SER A 115 -2.53 4.15 -0.94
C SER A 115 -1.71 4.13 -2.23
N THR A 116 -2.31 3.81 -3.38
CA THR A 116 -1.61 3.82 -4.67
C THR A 116 -1.13 5.21 -5.07
N ALA A 117 -1.94 6.25 -4.84
CA ALA A 117 -1.53 7.62 -5.13
C ALA A 117 -0.36 8.06 -4.26
N ILE A 118 -0.41 7.72 -2.97
CA ILE A 118 0.67 8.00 -2.03
C ILE A 118 1.95 7.24 -2.41
N SER A 119 1.81 5.96 -2.79
CA SER A 119 2.93 5.15 -3.25
C SER A 119 3.55 5.73 -4.52
N LEU A 120 2.77 6.09 -5.54
CA LEU A 120 3.27 6.72 -6.77
C LEU A 120 3.95 8.07 -6.49
N ALA A 121 3.35 8.92 -5.66
CA ALA A 121 3.95 10.19 -5.24
C ALA A 121 5.29 9.97 -4.51
N THR A 122 5.40 8.89 -3.73
CA THR A 122 6.62 8.52 -3.00
C THR A 122 7.72 8.01 -3.95
N VAL A 123 7.37 7.17 -4.94
CA VAL A 123 8.38 6.48 -5.78
C VAL A 123 8.76 7.23 -7.05
N ALA A 124 7.85 8.01 -7.66
CA ALA A 124 8.11 8.68 -8.93
C ALA A 124 9.34 9.61 -8.90
N PRO A 125 9.56 10.43 -7.85
CA PRO A 125 10.75 11.26 -7.75
C PRO A 125 12.05 10.45 -7.70
N ALA A 126 12.05 9.25 -7.12
CA ALA A 126 13.24 8.39 -7.07
C ALA A 126 13.64 7.87 -8.46
N TYR A 127 12.70 7.78 -9.40
CA TYR A 127 12.94 7.52 -10.81
C TYR A 127 13.20 8.79 -11.63
N GLY A 128 13.14 9.98 -11.02
CA GLY A 128 13.21 11.26 -11.72
C GLY A 128 11.95 11.57 -12.54
N CYS A 129 10.81 11.01 -12.17
CA CYS A 129 9.51 11.26 -12.80
C CYS A 129 8.65 12.20 -11.93
N LYS A 130 7.73 12.92 -12.57
CA LYS A 130 6.70 13.73 -11.91
C LYS A 130 5.49 12.84 -11.60
N CYS A 131 4.68 13.23 -10.61
CA CYS A 131 3.45 12.54 -10.27
C CYS A 131 2.26 13.50 -10.27
N HIS A 132 1.16 13.12 -10.93
CA HIS A 132 -0.09 13.87 -10.96
C HIS A 132 -1.24 12.93 -10.63
N VAL A 133 -1.91 13.19 -9.51
CA VAL A 133 -3.03 12.40 -9.02
C VAL A 133 -4.34 13.16 -9.21
N VAL A 134 -5.36 12.49 -9.73
CA VAL A 134 -6.73 13.02 -9.78
C VAL A 134 -7.57 12.34 -8.71
N ILE A 135 -8.22 13.14 -7.86
CA ILE A 135 -9.02 12.65 -6.72
C ILE A 135 -10.42 13.27 -6.75
N PRO A 136 -11.46 12.57 -6.24
CA PRO A 136 -12.76 13.18 -6.04
C PRO A 136 -12.69 14.27 -4.95
N ASP A 137 -13.43 15.37 -5.12
CA ASP A 137 -13.38 16.55 -4.24
C ASP A 137 -13.97 16.30 -2.83
N ASP A 138 -14.84 15.29 -2.70
CA ASP A 138 -15.42 14.81 -1.44
C ASP A 138 -14.48 13.87 -0.65
N ALA A 139 -13.30 13.55 -1.19
CA ALA A 139 -12.27 12.83 -0.45
C ALA A 139 -11.74 13.69 0.71
N ALA A 140 -11.51 13.02 1.85
CA ALA A 140 -10.93 13.61 3.06
C ALA A 140 -9.70 14.47 2.73
N ILE A 141 -9.60 15.63 3.36
CA ILE A 141 -8.59 16.65 3.04
C ILE A 141 -7.18 16.11 3.28
N GLU A 142 -7.01 15.32 4.34
CA GLU A 142 -5.75 14.71 4.73
C GLU A 142 -5.17 13.82 3.62
N LYS A 143 -6.03 13.24 2.77
CA LYS A 143 -5.60 12.41 1.62
C LYS A 143 -4.91 13.23 0.53
N SER A 144 -5.36 14.46 0.25
CA SER A 144 -4.62 15.32 -0.69
C SER A 144 -3.36 15.89 -0.05
N GLN A 145 -3.44 16.32 1.21
CA GLN A 145 -2.33 16.96 1.91
C GLN A 145 -1.08 16.07 1.94
N ILE A 146 -1.23 14.76 2.20
CA ILE A 146 -0.09 13.83 2.17
C ILE A 146 0.49 13.66 0.75
N ILE A 147 -0.35 13.64 -0.29
CA ILE A 147 0.09 13.48 -1.68
C ILE A 147 0.83 14.75 -2.15
N GLU A 148 0.29 15.93 -1.82
CA GLU A 148 0.89 17.24 -2.11
C GLU A 148 2.20 17.43 -1.34
N ALA A 149 2.27 17.02 -0.07
CA ALA A 149 3.49 17.08 0.74
C ALA A 149 4.60 16.17 0.21
N LEU A 150 4.26 15.09 -0.51
CA LEU A 150 5.20 14.23 -1.21
C LEU A 150 5.68 14.82 -2.56
N GLY A 151 5.17 16.00 -2.94
CA GLY A 151 5.58 16.72 -4.15
C GLY A 151 4.76 16.36 -5.40
N ALA A 152 3.67 15.61 -5.27
CA ALA A 152 2.78 15.31 -6.40
C ALA A 152 1.74 16.43 -6.61
N THR A 153 1.35 16.64 -7.86
CA THR A 153 0.22 17.51 -8.19
C THR A 153 -1.10 16.80 -7.91
N VAL A 154 -2.04 17.46 -7.26
CA VAL A 154 -3.38 16.91 -7.00
C VAL A 154 -4.46 17.73 -7.70
N GLU A 155 -5.23 17.07 -8.57
CA GLU A 155 -6.43 17.64 -9.20
C GLU A 155 -7.68 17.08 -8.50
N ARG A 156 -8.40 17.95 -7.79
CA ARG A 156 -9.71 17.62 -7.20
C ARG A 156 -10.82 17.80 -8.22
N VAL A 157 -11.67 16.79 -8.38
CA VAL A 157 -12.75 16.79 -9.38
C VAL A 157 -14.07 16.35 -8.76
N ARG A 158 -15.19 16.81 -9.33
CA ARG A 158 -16.52 16.44 -8.84
C ARG A 158 -16.74 14.91 -8.94
N PRO A 159 -17.24 14.25 -7.88
CA PRO A 159 -17.65 12.84 -7.92
C PRO A 159 -18.75 12.60 -8.94
N VAL A 160 -18.52 11.62 -9.82
CA VAL A 160 -19.45 11.17 -10.85
C VAL A 160 -19.39 9.65 -10.99
N SER A 161 -20.33 9.04 -11.72
CA SER A 161 -20.30 7.58 -11.94
C SER A 161 -19.08 7.14 -12.76
N ILE A 162 -18.64 5.89 -12.59
CA ILE A 162 -17.49 5.32 -13.30
C ILE A 162 -17.61 5.38 -14.84
N THR A 163 -18.84 5.35 -15.35
CA THR A 163 -19.15 5.46 -16.79
C THR A 163 -19.09 6.89 -17.31
N HIS A 164 -19.06 7.89 -16.42
CA HIS A 164 -19.00 9.28 -16.81
C HIS A 164 -17.60 9.66 -17.29
N ARG A 165 -17.51 10.47 -18.36
CA ARG A 165 -16.23 10.90 -18.94
C ARG A 165 -15.34 11.67 -17.97
N ASP A 166 -15.96 12.35 -17.01
CA ASP A 166 -15.30 13.19 -15.99
C ASP A 166 -15.09 12.44 -14.67
N HIS A 167 -15.22 11.11 -14.67
CA HIS A 167 -14.78 10.29 -13.54
C HIS A 167 -13.26 10.48 -13.35
N PHE A 168 -12.80 10.65 -12.10
CA PHE A 168 -11.40 10.97 -11.79
C PHE A 168 -10.37 10.04 -12.46
N VAL A 169 -10.67 8.74 -12.60
CA VAL A 169 -9.82 7.78 -13.35
C VAL A 169 -9.73 8.13 -14.84
N ASN A 170 -10.85 8.52 -15.46
CA ASN A 170 -10.88 8.91 -16.87
C ASN A 170 -10.17 10.25 -17.08
N ILE A 171 -10.28 11.18 -16.13
CA ILE A 171 -9.53 12.44 -16.15
C ILE A 171 -8.03 12.18 -16.05
N ALA A 172 -7.57 11.34 -15.11
CA ALA A 172 -6.16 10.98 -15.00
C ALA A 172 -5.61 10.41 -16.31
N ARG A 173 -6.34 9.49 -16.95
CA ARG A 173 -5.99 8.97 -18.29
C ARG A 173 -5.89 10.07 -19.33
N ARG A 174 -6.81 11.04 -19.34
CA ARG A 174 -6.74 12.19 -20.27
C ARG A 174 -5.51 13.05 -20.00
N ARG A 175 -5.12 13.28 -18.74
CA ARG A 175 -3.91 14.06 -18.40
C ARG A 175 -2.64 13.43 -18.95
N ALA A 176 -2.52 12.10 -18.92
CA ALA A 176 -1.41 11.41 -19.58
C ALA A 176 -1.38 11.67 -21.10
N LEU A 177 -2.54 11.54 -21.77
CA LEU A 177 -2.66 11.78 -23.21
C LEU A 177 -2.37 13.23 -23.59
N GLU A 178 -2.83 14.19 -22.80
CA GLU A 178 -2.56 15.61 -22.97
C GLU A 178 -1.06 15.90 -22.83
N ALA A 179 -0.40 15.35 -21.81
CA ALA A 179 1.05 15.47 -21.64
C ALA A 179 1.83 14.90 -22.83
N ASN A 180 1.39 13.78 -23.42
CA ASN A 180 1.98 13.19 -24.62
C ASN A 180 1.82 14.09 -25.85
N LYS A 181 0.64 14.70 -26.04
CA LYS A 181 0.41 15.65 -27.14
C LYS A 181 1.30 16.89 -27.01
N LEU A 182 1.42 17.43 -25.80
CA LEU A 182 2.31 18.57 -25.52
C LEU A 182 3.77 18.22 -25.81
N ALA A 183 4.22 17.04 -25.39
CA ALA A 183 5.58 16.56 -25.63
C ALA A 183 5.87 16.27 -27.12
N ALA A 184 4.86 15.94 -27.92
CA ALA A 184 4.99 15.79 -29.37
C ALA A 184 5.12 17.15 -30.06
N ALA A 185 4.22 18.10 -29.73
CA ALA A 185 4.27 19.45 -30.27
C ALA A 185 5.59 20.19 -29.96
N GLN A 186 6.13 20.01 -28.74
CA GLN A 186 7.44 20.57 -28.36
C GLN A 186 8.61 19.96 -29.13
N ARG A 187 8.51 18.70 -29.57
CA ARG A 187 9.54 18.07 -30.43
C ARG A 187 9.48 18.63 -31.84
N GLU A 188 8.27 18.76 -32.41
CA GLU A 188 8.06 19.35 -33.73
C GLU A 188 8.57 20.80 -33.80
N SER A 189 8.26 21.64 -32.81
CA SER A 189 8.74 23.03 -32.76
C SER A 189 10.26 23.12 -32.66
N ASN A 190 10.89 22.26 -31.85
CA ASN A 190 12.34 22.26 -31.70
C ASN A 190 13.04 21.77 -32.98
N GLU A 191 12.46 20.79 -33.68
CA GLU A 191 12.97 20.33 -34.98
C GLU A 191 12.86 21.43 -36.05
N GLU A 192 11.75 22.15 -36.12
CA GLU A 192 11.57 23.30 -37.01
C GLU A 192 12.59 24.42 -36.72
N GLU A 193 12.80 24.81 -35.46
CA GLU A 193 13.81 25.82 -35.09
C GLU A 193 15.23 25.35 -35.45
N THR A 194 15.57 24.08 -35.21
CA THR A 194 16.90 23.55 -35.60
C THR A 194 17.10 23.49 -37.11
N ASN A 195 16.04 23.20 -37.88
CA ASN A 195 16.08 23.21 -39.34
C ASN A 195 16.19 24.65 -39.88
N ASP A 196 15.54 25.63 -39.26
CA ASP A 196 15.65 27.04 -39.64
C ASP A 196 17.04 27.60 -39.31
N PHE A 197 17.61 27.27 -38.14
CA PHE A 197 18.98 27.64 -37.78
C PHE A 197 20.04 26.98 -38.69
N THR A 198 19.85 25.73 -39.10
CA THR A 198 20.77 25.05 -40.02
C THR A 198 20.66 25.61 -41.43
N HIS A 199 19.46 25.97 -41.90
CA HIS A 199 19.27 26.63 -43.18
C HIS A 199 19.85 28.05 -43.18
N ALA A 200 19.57 28.86 -42.16
CA ALA A 200 20.15 30.20 -42.00
C ALA A 200 21.69 30.17 -41.92
N ARG A 201 22.27 29.12 -41.32
CA ARG A 201 23.73 28.92 -41.26
C ARG A 201 24.33 28.50 -42.60
N SER A 202 23.58 27.81 -43.46
CA SER A 202 24.02 27.43 -44.81
C SER A 202 24.01 28.60 -45.80
N GLU A 203 23.31 29.69 -45.49
CA GLU A 203 23.21 30.89 -46.32
C GLU A 203 24.09 32.07 -45.83
N MET A 204 24.85 31.89 -44.74
CA MET A 204 25.73 32.92 -44.21
C MET A 204 27.09 32.98 -44.94
N PRO A 205 27.57 34.18 -45.36
CA PRO A 205 28.90 34.34 -45.94
C PRO A 205 30.03 33.93 -44.98
N ASP A 206 31.08 33.30 -45.50
CA ASP A 206 32.21 32.73 -44.73
C ASP A 206 32.83 33.71 -43.72
N ASP A 207 32.85 35.00 -44.06
CA ASP A 207 33.42 36.09 -43.26
C ASP A 207 32.73 36.28 -41.89
N LYS A 208 31.44 35.90 -41.79
CA LYS A 208 30.66 35.99 -40.53
C LYS A 208 30.77 34.73 -39.67
N LEU A 209 31.10 33.58 -40.24
CA LEU A 209 31.25 32.33 -39.50
C LEU A 209 32.50 32.36 -38.59
N ALA A 210 33.57 33.03 -39.05
CA ALA A 210 34.83 33.18 -38.31
C ALA A 210 34.72 34.08 -37.06
N ALA A 211 33.79 35.03 -37.05
CA ALA A 211 33.58 35.94 -35.91
C ALA A 211 32.88 35.26 -34.72
N MET A 212 32.06 34.23 -34.97
CA MET A 212 31.30 33.52 -33.92
C MET A 212 32.10 32.44 -33.18
N GLN A 213 33.20 31.94 -33.76
CA GLN A 213 34.08 30.95 -33.11
C GLN A 213 35.00 31.56 -32.04
N GLY A 214 35.05 32.90 -31.93
CA GLY A 214 35.85 33.61 -30.93
C GLY A 214 35.20 33.74 -29.55
N GLU A 215 33.89 33.51 -29.41
CA GLU A 215 33.16 33.75 -28.16
C GLU A 215 32.72 32.48 -27.42
N SER A 216 32.85 31.29 -28.01
CA SER A 216 32.41 30.02 -27.42
C SER A 216 33.34 29.41 -26.34
N ASN A 217 34.48 30.05 -26.02
CA ASN A 217 35.46 29.54 -25.06
C ASN A 217 35.40 30.17 -23.65
N LYS A 218 34.24 30.68 -23.21
CA LYS A 218 34.08 31.27 -21.86
C LYS A 218 32.89 30.73 -21.02
N MET A 219 32.38 29.54 -21.32
CA MET A 219 31.36 28.89 -20.47
C MET A 219 31.67 27.41 -20.22
N GLU A 220 32.77 27.13 -19.54
CA GLU A 220 32.95 25.86 -18.81
C GLU A 220 33.52 26.18 -17.44
N ASN A 221 32.62 26.38 -16.47
CA ASN A 221 32.87 26.20 -15.03
C ASN A 221 31.50 26.27 -14.33
N ASN A 222 30.75 25.18 -14.36
CA ASN A 222 29.61 25.01 -13.47
C ASN A 222 30.03 24.13 -12.28
N ASP A 223 30.12 24.81 -11.15
CA ASP A 223 30.37 24.31 -9.80
C ASP A 223 29.24 23.32 -9.39
N PRO A 224 29.54 22.09 -8.91
CA PRO A 224 28.53 21.05 -8.66
C PRO A 224 27.70 21.24 -7.38
N ALA A 225 27.64 22.45 -6.81
CA ALA A 225 27.13 22.70 -5.46
C ALA A 225 25.77 23.44 -5.38
N ASN A 226 24.98 23.55 -6.46
CA ASN A 226 23.71 24.27 -6.40
C ASN A 226 22.50 23.43 -6.85
N PHE A 227 22.17 22.39 -6.07
CA PHE A 227 20.86 21.72 -6.11
C PHE A 227 19.95 22.35 -5.04
N ASN A 228 19.54 23.59 -5.24
CA ASN A 228 18.43 24.21 -4.52
C ASN A 228 17.51 24.90 -5.55
N ALA A 229 16.84 24.09 -6.36
CA ALA A 229 15.66 24.55 -7.08
C ALA A 229 14.46 24.37 -6.15
N GLU A 230 13.96 25.48 -5.60
CA GLU A 230 12.69 25.51 -4.89
C GLU A 230 11.59 24.97 -5.81
N MET A 231 10.91 23.90 -5.40
CA MET A 231 9.75 23.40 -6.12
C MET A 231 8.58 24.39 -5.94
N PRO A 232 7.93 24.85 -7.02
CA PRO A 232 6.77 25.71 -6.89
C PRO A 232 5.59 24.91 -6.32
N LEU A 233 5.09 25.37 -5.16
CA LEU A 233 3.97 24.83 -4.39
C LEU A 233 2.58 25.15 -4.99
N SER A 234 2.48 25.60 -6.25
CA SER A 234 1.20 25.99 -6.85
C SER A 234 0.74 25.01 -7.93
N GLY A 235 -0.35 24.30 -7.66
CA GLY A 235 -0.99 23.30 -8.52
C GLY A 235 -1.66 23.84 -9.80
N LYS A 236 -0.90 24.54 -10.63
CA LYS A 236 -1.23 24.71 -12.06
C LYS A 236 -0.07 24.14 -12.86
N CYS A 237 -0.39 23.28 -13.83
CA CYS A 237 0.57 22.88 -14.84
C CYS A 237 1.03 24.16 -15.54
N ASP A 238 2.25 24.61 -15.27
CA ASP A 238 2.84 25.72 -15.99
C ASP A 238 2.84 25.36 -17.48
N ALA A 239 2.14 26.14 -18.29
CA ALA A 239 2.10 25.96 -19.75
C ALA A 239 3.49 26.14 -20.40
N ASN A 240 4.48 26.60 -19.63
CA ASN A 240 5.89 26.71 -19.99
C ASN A 240 6.77 25.54 -19.51
N SER A 241 6.20 24.46 -18.94
CA SER A 241 7.00 23.31 -18.51
C SER A 241 7.37 22.44 -19.72
N ASP A 242 8.67 22.15 -19.88
CA ASP A 242 9.20 21.14 -20.81
C ASP A 242 8.55 19.78 -20.49
N SER A 243 7.55 19.39 -21.28
CA SER A 243 6.76 18.18 -21.08
C SER A 243 7.49 17.02 -21.73
N LYS A 244 7.88 16.03 -20.92
CA LYS A 244 8.50 14.80 -21.42
C LYS A 244 7.48 13.67 -21.68
N GLY A 245 6.19 14.00 -21.73
CA GLY A 245 5.11 13.04 -21.93
C GLY A 245 4.49 12.56 -20.61
N GLY A 246 3.44 11.76 -20.72
CA GLY A 246 2.67 11.25 -19.60
C GLY A 246 2.29 9.78 -19.73
N PHE A 247 2.30 9.09 -18.61
CA PHE A 247 1.96 7.68 -18.48
C PHE A 247 0.79 7.51 -17.50
N PHE A 248 -0.23 6.75 -17.88
CA PHE A 248 -1.35 6.45 -16.99
C PHE A 248 -1.10 5.10 -16.30
N ALA A 249 -0.90 5.14 -14.98
CA ALA A 249 -0.46 3.98 -14.19
C ALA A 249 -1.45 2.80 -14.25
N ASP A 250 -2.76 3.10 -14.27
CA ASP A 250 -3.87 2.15 -14.38
C ASP A 250 -3.76 0.94 -13.44
N GLN A 251 -3.68 1.17 -12.13
CA GLN A 251 -3.45 0.10 -11.15
C GLN A 251 -4.41 -1.11 -11.26
N PHE A 252 -5.60 -0.92 -11.83
CA PHE A 252 -6.59 -1.98 -11.98
C PHE A 252 -6.28 -2.89 -13.16
N GLU A 253 -5.87 -2.33 -14.30
CA GLU A 253 -5.66 -3.09 -15.54
C GLU A 253 -4.20 -3.32 -15.91
N ASN A 254 -3.26 -2.62 -15.27
CA ASN A 254 -1.84 -2.81 -15.47
C ASN A 254 -1.35 -4.09 -14.77
N MET A 255 -0.81 -5.02 -15.56
CA MET A 255 -0.33 -6.33 -15.08
C MET A 255 0.98 -6.26 -14.30
N ALA A 256 1.69 -5.14 -14.34
CA ALA A 256 2.83 -4.86 -13.46
C ALA A 256 2.44 -5.00 -11.97
N ASN A 257 1.20 -4.66 -11.61
CA ASN A 257 0.67 -4.82 -10.27
C ASN A 257 0.66 -6.30 -9.83
N TYR A 258 0.07 -7.19 -10.62
CA TYR A 258 0.13 -8.65 -10.40
C TYR A 258 1.59 -9.15 -10.35
N ARG A 259 2.42 -8.74 -11.31
CA ARG A 259 3.82 -9.18 -11.41
C ARG A 259 4.64 -8.77 -10.20
N ALA A 260 4.47 -7.58 -9.65
CA ALA A 260 5.16 -7.14 -8.43
C ALA A 260 4.98 -8.14 -7.28
N HIS A 261 3.79 -8.72 -7.16
CA HIS A 261 3.48 -9.66 -6.09
C HIS A 261 3.87 -11.09 -6.42
N TYR A 262 3.80 -11.49 -7.68
CA TYR A 262 4.28 -12.79 -8.16
C TYR A 262 5.81 -12.90 -8.09
N GLU A 263 6.53 -11.83 -8.46
CA GLU A 263 8.00 -11.81 -8.53
C GLU A 263 8.66 -11.46 -7.20
N TRP A 264 7.96 -10.77 -6.28
CA TRP A 264 8.54 -10.35 -4.99
C TRP A 264 7.77 -10.87 -3.78
N THR A 265 6.50 -10.50 -3.62
CA THR A 265 5.77 -10.80 -2.37
C THR A 265 5.59 -12.30 -2.12
N GLY A 266 5.19 -13.06 -3.14
CA GLY A 266 5.05 -14.52 -3.07
C GLY A 266 6.37 -15.23 -2.70
N PRO A 267 7.48 -14.98 -3.42
CA PRO A 267 8.80 -15.50 -3.07
C PRO A 267 9.23 -15.19 -1.65
N GLU A 268 9.06 -13.94 -1.21
CA GLU A 268 9.43 -13.55 0.16
C GLU A 268 8.64 -14.34 1.20
N ILE A 269 7.33 -14.52 1.01
CA ILE A 269 6.50 -15.33 1.92
C ILE A 269 6.97 -16.78 1.94
N TRP A 270 7.24 -17.37 0.77
CA TRP A 270 7.71 -18.75 0.66
C TRP A 270 9.06 -18.97 1.36
N GLU A 271 10.02 -18.06 1.15
CA GLU A 271 11.32 -18.11 1.80
C GLU A 271 11.21 -17.92 3.32
N GLN A 272 10.44 -16.92 3.76
CA GLN A 272 10.28 -16.60 5.18
C GLN A 272 9.56 -17.71 5.96
N THR A 273 8.65 -18.44 5.32
CA THR A 273 7.97 -19.61 5.91
C THR A 273 8.76 -20.91 5.75
N LYS A 274 9.85 -20.92 4.97
CA LYS A 274 10.69 -22.11 4.73
C LYS A 274 9.88 -23.33 4.29
N GLY A 275 8.82 -23.10 3.51
CA GLY A 275 7.92 -24.15 3.01
C GLY A 275 6.89 -24.70 4.00
N SER A 276 6.79 -24.15 5.21
CA SER A 276 5.79 -24.57 6.23
C SER A 276 4.40 -23.97 6.03
N LEU A 277 4.19 -23.14 5.01
CA LEU A 277 2.92 -22.48 4.76
C LEU A 277 1.84 -23.49 4.35
N HIS A 278 0.69 -23.43 5.01
CA HIS A 278 -0.48 -24.27 4.69
C HIS A 278 -1.58 -23.46 3.98
N ALA A 279 -1.78 -22.20 4.37
CA ALA A 279 -2.75 -21.35 3.71
C ALA A 279 -2.35 -19.87 3.62
N PHE A 280 -2.81 -19.22 2.56
CA PHE A 280 -2.73 -17.79 2.34
C PHE A 280 -4.14 -17.20 2.22
N VAL A 281 -4.38 -16.06 2.86
CA VAL A 281 -5.65 -15.35 2.75
C VAL A 281 -5.43 -13.85 2.65
N ALA A 282 -6.12 -13.22 1.72
CA ALA A 282 -6.09 -11.77 1.54
C ALA A 282 -7.38 -11.26 0.90
N ALA A 283 -7.71 -10.02 1.19
CA ALA A 283 -8.72 -9.24 0.51
C ALA A 283 -8.19 -8.68 -0.80
N ALA A 284 -9.11 -8.26 -1.67
CA ALA A 284 -8.78 -7.76 -3.00
C ALA A 284 -9.51 -6.47 -3.31
N GLY A 285 -8.77 -5.47 -3.79
CA GLY A 285 -9.31 -4.34 -4.54
C GLY A 285 -8.99 -4.52 -6.03
N THR A 286 -7.79 -4.12 -6.44
CA THR A 286 -7.28 -4.38 -7.80
C THR A 286 -7.04 -5.86 -8.08
N GLY A 287 -6.82 -6.68 -7.05
CA GLY A 287 -6.54 -8.12 -7.15
C GLY A 287 -5.07 -8.48 -7.35
N GLY A 288 -4.17 -7.52 -7.58
CA GLY A 288 -2.75 -7.82 -7.85
C GLY A 288 -2.06 -8.62 -6.74
N THR A 289 -2.26 -8.23 -5.47
CA THR A 289 -1.65 -8.91 -4.32
C THR A 289 -2.12 -10.36 -4.18
N ILE A 290 -3.44 -10.58 -4.12
CA ILE A 290 -3.96 -11.94 -3.95
C ILE A 290 -3.61 -12.82 -5.15
N ALA A 291 -3.65 -12.26 -6.36
CA ALA A 291 -3.38 -13.01 -7.57
C ALA A 291 -1.91 -13.40 -7.70
N GLY A 292 -0.99 -12.44 -7.53
CA GLY A 292 0.45 -12.68 -7.64
C GLY A 292 0.95 -13.66 -6.58
N VAL A 293 0.54 -13.47 -5.33
CA VAL A 293 0.94 -14.37 -4.23
C VAL A 293 0.35 -15.76 -4.40
N SER A 294 -0.97 -15.88 -4.66
CA SER A 294 -1.60 -17.20 -4.81
C SER A 294 -1.01 -18.01 -5.96
N ARG A 295 -0.80 -17.38 -7.12
CA ARG A 295 -0.23 -18.05 -8.28
C ARG A 295 1.18 -18.57 -8.00
N TYR A 296 2.05 -17.72 -7.42
CA TYR A 296 3.40 -18.15 -7.06
C TYR A 296 3.41 -19.30 -6.06
N LEU A 297 2.62 -19.19 -4.99
CA LEU A 297 2.56 -20.23 -3.94
C LEU A 297 2.04 -21.56 -4.49
N LYS A 298 1.02 -21.54 -5.34
CA LYS A 298 0.46 -22.75 -5.98
C LYS A 298 1.44 -23.42 -6.92
N GLU A 299 2.31 -22.66 -7.59
CA GLU A 299 3.39 -23.22 -8.41
C GLU A 299 4.48 -23.88 -7.55
N LYS A 300 4.77 -23.34 -6.36
CA LYS A 300 5.72 -23.96 -5.42
C LYS A 300 5.15 -25.19 -4.74
N ASN A 301 3.89 -25.13 -4.32
CA ASN A 301 3.19 -26.24 -3.71
C ASN A 301 1.67 -26.13 -3.91
N ARG A 302 1.12 -27.03 -4.73
CA ARG A 302 -0.32 -27.08 -5.05
C ARG A 302 -1.20 -27.39 -3.83
N SER A 303 -0.65 -27.94 -2.75
CA SER A 303 -1.42 -28.23 -1.53
C SER A 303 -1.74 -26.98 -0.71
N ILE A 304 -1.00 -25.88 -0.87
CA ILE A 304 -1.25 -24.62 -0.18
C ILE A 304 -2.64 -24.10 -0.56
N LYS A 305 -3.46 -23.77 0.43
CA LYS A 305 -4.80 -23.22 0.21
C LYS A 305 -4.77 -21.70 0.10
N CYS A 306 -5.43 -21.12 -0.89
CA CYS A 306 -5.48 -19.68 -1.10
C CYS A 306 -6.93 -19.20 -1.06
N PHE A 307 -7.23 -18.24 -0.19
CA PHE A 307 -8.59 -17.77 0.04
C PHE A 307 -8.73 -16.26 -0.16
N LEU A 308 -9.85 -15.85 -0.74
CA LEU A 308 -10.27 -14.45 -0.75
C LEU A 308 -10.98 -14.09 0.57
N MET A 309 -10.67 -12.92 1.12
CA MET A 309 -11.48 -12.30 2.18
C MET A 309 -12.20 -11.06 1.63
N ASP A 310 -13.51 -11.12 1.45
CA ASP A 310 -14.26 -10.08 0.73
C ASP A 310 -15.08 -9.19 1.69
N PRO A 311 -15.02 -7.86 1.58
CA PRO A 311 -15.80 -6.94 2.41
C PRO A 311 -17.26 -6.83 1.94
N PRO A 312 -18.15 -6.20 2.73
CA PRO A 312 -19.51 -5.91 2.31
C PRO A 312 -19.54 -5.09 1.02
N GLY A 313 -20.52 -5.38 0.16
CA GLY A 313 -20.69 -4.64 -1.09
C GLY A 313 -19.74 -5.01 -2.23
N SER A 314 -18.84 -5.96 -2.02
CA SER A 314 -18.00 -6.52 -3.08
C SER A 314 -18.66 -7.75 -3.74
N GLY A 315 -18.49 -7.86 -5.06
CA GLY A 315 -19.01 -8.96 -5.86
C GLY A 315 -18.04 -10.15 -5.94
N LEU A 316 -16.80 -10.00 -5.47
CA LEU A 316 -15.74 -10.97 -5.67
C LEU A 316 -16.00 -12.29 -4.94
N PHE A 317 -16.63 -12.28 -3.76
CA PHE A 317 -17.00 -13.50 -3.04
C PHE A 317 -17.89 -14.40 -3.88
N ASN A 318 -18.93 -13.83 -4.49
CA ASN A 318 -19.85 -14.58 -5.34
C ASN A 318 -19.15 -15.00 -6.64
N LYS A 319 -18.19 -14.20 -7.15
CA LYS A 319 -17.39 -14.63 -8.28
C LYS A 319 -16.59 -15.88 -7.96
N VAL A 320 -15.90 -15.90 -6.84
CA VAL A 320 -15.04 -17.03 -6.45
C VAL A 320 -15.87 -18.27 -6.12
N THR A 321 -16.98 -18.11 -5.39
CA THR A 321 -17.77 -19.25 -4.89
C THR A 321 -18.85 -19.75 -5.86
N ARG A 322 -19.30 -18.90 -6.79
CA ARG A 322 -20.46 -19.19 -7.67
C ARG A 322 -20.23 -18.86 -9.14
N GLY A 323 -19.08 -18.28 -9.49
CA GLY A 323 -18.75 -17.90 -10.87
C GLY A 323 -19.40 -16.59 -11.36
N VAL A 324 -20.26 -15.95 -10.57
CA VAL A 324 -21.05 -14.76 -10.93
C VAL A 324 -20.66 -13.53 -10.10
N MET A 325 -20.52 -12.36 -10.74
CA MET A 325 -20.33 -11.09 -10.04
C MET A 325 -21.68 -10.50 -9.66
N TYR A 326 -21.99 -10.51 -8.37
CA TYR A 326 -23.21 -9.93 -7.83
C TYR A 326 -23.03 -9.71 -6.33
N THR A 327 -23.66 -8.70 -5.76
CA THR A 327 -23.84 -8.61 -4.32
C THR A 327 -25.28 -8.28 -3.92
N LYS A 328 -25.71 -8.65 -2.71
CA LYS A 328 -27.12 -8.47 -2.28
C LYS A 328 -27.54 -7.00 -2.26
N GLU A 329 -26.58 -6.11 -2.06
CA GLU A 329 -26.73 -4.66 -2.05
C GLU A 329 -27.00 -4.10 -3.47
N GLU A 330 -26.74 -4.89 -4.52
CA GLU A 330 -27.12 -4.57 -5.91
C GLU A 330 -28.55 -5.02 -6.26
N ALA A 331 -29.30 -5.58 -5.31
CA ALA A 331 -30.71 -5.91 -5.54
C ALA A 331 -31.52 -4.67 -5.93
N GLU A 332 -32.39 -4.84 -6.93
CA GLU A 332 -33.30 -3.79 -7.41
C GLU A 332 -34.13 -3.22 -6.25
N GLY A 333 -34.25 -1.90 -6.19
CA GLY A 333 -34.92 -1.19 -5.09
C GLY A 333 -34.08 -0.94 -3.83
N LYS A 334 -32.85 -1.49 -3.71
CA LYS A 334 -31.92 -1.24 -2.59
C LYS A 334 -30.64 -0.51 -2.98
N ARG A 335 -30.49 -0.19 -4.26
CA ARG A 335 -29.29 0.44 -4.83
C ARG A 335 -29.13 1.89 -4.33
N LEU A 336 -28.18 2.11 -3.44
CA LEU A 336 -27.82 3.44 -2.93
C LEU A 336 -27.01 4.25 -3.97
N LYS A 337 -27.00 5.57 -3.83
CA LYS A 337 -26.25 6.51 -4.70
C LYS A 337 -24.74 6.28 -4.60
N ASN A 338 -24.23 5.99 -3.39
CA ASN A 338 -22.97 5.29 -3.15
C ASN A 338 -23.34 3.84 -2.82
N PRO A 339 -23.18 2.89 -3.75
CA PRO A 339 -23.82 1.59 -3.64
C PRO A 339 -23.32 0.73 -2.46
N PHE A 340 -22.20 1.09 -1.82
CA PHE A 340 -21.61 0.35 -0.69
C PHE A 340 -21.07 1.32 0.35
N ASP A 341 -21.80 1.45 1.46
CA ASP A 341 -21.37 2.24 2.63
C ASP A 341 -20.52 1.35 3.53
N THR A 342 -19.39 0.86 2.99
CA THR A 342 -18.38 0.18 3.81
C THR A 342 -17.36 1.20 4.30
N ILE A 343 -17.03 1.11 5.58
CA ILE A 343 -15.95 1.91 6.17
C ILE A 343 -14.58 1.30 5.89
N THR A 344 -14.52 0.09 5.33
CA THR A 344 -13.26 -0.53 4.93
C THR A 344 -12.78 0.02 3.60
N GLU A 345 -11.55 0.54 3.60
CA GLU A 345 -10.97 1.18 2.43
C GLU A 345 -9.97 0.28 1.70
N GLY A 346 -9.83 0.48 0.39
CA GLY A 346 -8.79 -0.13 -0.44
C GLY A 346 -9.05 -1.58 -0.89
N ILE A 347 -10.20 -2.15 -0.53
CA ILE A 347 -10.64 -3.51 -0.86
C ILE A 347 -12.12 -3.50 -1.28
N GLY A 348 -12.55 -4.54 -2.00
CA GLY A 348 -13.90 -4.69 -2.53
C GLY A 348 -14.10 -4.02 -3.89
N ILE A 349 -14.74 -4.72 -4.82
CA ILE A 349 -15.05 -4.20 -6.16
C ILE A 349 -16.16 -5.01 -6.84
N ASN A 350 -16.93 -4.37 -7.73
CA ASN A 350 -18.01 -5.02 -8.51
C ASN A 350 -17.68 -5.19 -10.00
N ARG A 351 -16.40 -5.34 -10.32
CA ARG A 351 -15.93 -5.74 -11.65
C ARG A 351 -14.69 -6.62 -11.53
N ILE A 352 -14.46 -7.46 -12.53
CA ILE A 352 -13.25 -8.27 -12.62
C ILE A 352 -12.16 -7.47 -13.31
N THR A 353 -11.00 -7.36 -12.67
CA THR A 353 -9.80 -6.72 -13.21
C THR A 353 -8.90 -7.75 -13.89
N LYS A 354 -8.04 -7.32 -14.82
CA LYS A 354 -7.02 -8.21 -15.39
C LYS A 354 -6.12 -8.84 -14.33
N ASN A 355 -5.75 -8.08 -13.30
CA ASN A 355 -4.96 -8.57 -12.19
C ASN A 355 -5.67 -9.70 -11.41
N PHE A 356 -6.94 -9.53 -11.06
CA PHE A 356 -7.69 -10.54 -10.29
C PHE A 356 -7.93 -11.82 -11.09
N MET A 357 -8.06 -11.76 -12.42
CA MET A 357 -8.23 -12.94 -13.27
C MET A 357 -7.07 -13.94 -13.16
N MET A 358 -5.90 -13.50 -12.69
CA MET A 358 -4.74 -14.38 -12.51
C MET A 358 -4.76 -15.14 -11.17
N ALA A 359 -5.72 -14.85 -10.29
CA ALA A 359 -5.76 -15.47 -8.96
C ALA A 359 -6.14 -16.96 -9.02
N GLU A 360 -5.44 -17.77 -8.24
CA GLU A 360 -5.77 -19.18 -8.02
C GLU A 360 -6.28 -19.38 -6.60
N LEU A 361 -7.60 -19.52 -6.44
CA LEU A 361 -8.26 -19.54 -5.13
C LEU A 361 -9.01 -20.86 -4.90
N ASP A 362 -8.90 -21.40 -3.69
CA ASP A 362 -9.64 -22.58 -3.23
C ASP A 362 -11.01 -22.21 -2.64
N GLY A 363 -11.24 -20.94 -2.35
CA GLY A 363 -12.50 -20.45 -1.78
C GLY A 363 -12.46 -18.98 -1.40
N ALA A 364 -13.52 -18.54 -0.73
CA ALA A 364 -13.63 -17.18 -0.22
C ALA A 364 -14.43 -17.13 1.09
N TYR A 365 -14.20 -16.08 1.86
CA TYR A 365 -14.93 -15.70 3.07
C TYR A 365 -15.47 -14.28 2.92
N ARG A 366 -16.53 -13.94 3.67
CA ARG A 366 -17.08 -12.58 3.75
C ARG A 366 -16.91 -11.99 5.13
N GLY A 367 -16.38 -10.79 5.24
CA GLY A 367 -16.38 -10.07 6.51
C GLY A 367 -17.38 -8.92 6.53
N SER A 368 -17.65 -8.44 7.72
CA SER A 368 -18.40 -7.22 7.98
C SER A 368 -17.49 -6.10 8.47
N ASP A 369 -17.95 -4.86 8.31
CA ASP A 369 -17.28 -3.68 8.87
C ASP A 369 -17.12 -3.77 10.39
N ARG A 370 -18.14 -4.31 11.06
CA ARG A 370 -18.12 -4.61 12.50
C ARG A 370 -16.93 -5.49 12.84
N GLU A 371 -16.77 -6.63 12.16
CA GLU A 371 -15.67 -7.55 12.42
C GLU A 371 -14.30 -6.91 12.15
N ALA A 372 -14.17 -6.10 11.10
CA ALA A 372 -12.94 -5.37 10.84
C ALA A 372 -12.60 -4.39 11.97
N VAL A 373 -13.58 -3.63 12.45
CA VAL A 373 -13.40 -2.69 13.58
C VAL A 373 -13.00 -3.43 14.84
N GLU A 374 -13.76 -4.45 15.25
CA GLU A 374 -13.47 -5.22 16.47
C GLU A 374 -12.08 -5.89 16.37
N MET A 375 -11.75 -6.48 15.22
CA MET A 375 -10.43 -7.08 14.98
C MET A 375 -9.31 -6.04 15.10
N SER A 376 -9.48 -4.83 14.56
CA SER A 376 -8.46 -3.78 14.69
C SER A 376 -8.18 -3.40 16.14
N ARG A 377 -9.23 -3.31 16.98
CA ARG A 377 -9.10 -2.98 18.41
C ARG A 377 -8.51 -4.15 19.18
N PHE A 378 -8.87 -5.38 18.83
CA PHE A 378 -8.30 -6.58 19.41
C PHE A 378 -6.79 -6.67 19.14
N LEU A 379 -6.35 -6.48 17.89
CA LEU A 379 -4.94 -6.49 17.51
C LEU A 379 -4.13 -5.39 18.20
N LEU A 380 -4.70 -4.17 18.28
CA LEU A 380 -4.04 -3.06 18.96
C LEU A 380 -3.87 -3.35 20.46
N ARG A 381 -4.91 -3.85 21.13
CA ARG A 381 -4.91 -4.15 22.57
C ARG A 381 -3.97 -5.29 22.95
N ASN A 382 -3.92 -6.35 22.13
CA ASN A 382 -3.23 -7.60 22.49
C ASN A 382 -1.83 -7.74 21.88
N ASP A 383 -1.58 -7.15 20.70
CA ASP A 383 -0.28 -7.26 20.01
C ASP A 383 0.42 -5.91 19.81
N GLY A 384 -0.27 -4.79 20.07
CA GLY A 384 0.25 -3.45 19.72
C GLY A 384 0.26 -3.18 18.21
N LEU A 385 -0.47 -3.97 17.42
CA LEU A 385 -0.50 -3.85 15.97
C LEU A 385 -1.52 -2.77 15.54
N PHE A 386 -1.03 -1.57 15.21
CA PHE A 386 -1.85 -0.46 14.72
C PHE A 386 -1.98 -0.49 13.19
N VAL A 387 -2.98 -1.23 12.71
CA VAL A 387 -3.16 -1.56 11.29
C VAL A 387 -4.42 -0.93 10.69
N GLY A 388 -4.42 -0.71 9.37
CA GLY A 388 -5.57 -0.19 8.63
C GLY A 388 -6.72 -1.19 8.46
N SER A 389 -7.82 -0.71 7.89
CA SER A 389 -9.08 -1.48 7.79
C SER A 389 -8.96 -2.78 7.00
N SER A 390 -8.22 -2.76 5.88
CA SER A 390 -8.05 -3.96 5.05
C SER A 390 -7.17 -5.01 5.73
N SER A 391 -6.18 -4.58 6.51
CA SER A 391 -5.34 -5.47 7.33
C SER A 391 -6.16 -6.15 8.42
N ALA A 392 -7.06 -5.42 9.08
CA ALA A 392 -7.96 -5.99 10.07
C ALA A 392 -8.93 -7.00 9.44
N MET A 393 -9.52 -6.66 8.28
CA MET A 393 -10.36 -7.58 7.51
C MET A 393 -9.60 -8.86 7.11
N ASN A 394 -8.36 -8.72 6.66
CA ASN A 394 -7.45 -9.84 6.37
C ASN A 394 -7.22 -10.75 7.58
N CYS A 395 -7.02 -10.18 8.77
CA CYS A 395 -6.88 -10.95 10.01
C CYS A 395 -8.17 -11.69 10.39
N VAL A 396 -9.35 -11.13 10.12
CA VAL A 396 -10.63 -11.86 10.25
C VAL A 396 -10.62 -13.10 9.33
N GLY A 397 -10.22 -12.94 8.07
CA GLY A 397 -10.04 -14.05 7.13
C GLY A 397 -9.05 -15.09 7.63
N ALA A 398 -7.91 -14.67 8.20
CA ALA A 398 -6.89 -15.58 8.74
C ALA A 398 -7.41 -16.43 9.90
N VAL A 399 -8.20 -15.85 10.82
CA VAL A 399 -8.80 -16.61 11.93
C VAL A 399 -9.81 -17.62 11.41
N ARG A 400 -10.62 -17.27 10.41
CA ARG A 400 -11.60 -18.21 9.82
C ARG A 400 -10.91 -19.37 9.12
N VAL A 401 -9.88 -19.10 8.31
CA VAL A 401 -9.06 -20.15 7.69
C VAL A 401 -8.41 -21.03 8.77
N ALA A 402 -7.88 -20.44 9.83
CA ALA A 402 -7.28 -21.19 10.94
C ALA A 402 -8.29 -22.09 11.64
N ARG A 403 -9.54 -21.63 11.85
CA ARG A 403 -10.63 -22.43 12.42
C ARG A 403 -11.04 -23.59 11.51
N ASP A 404 -11.08 -23.37 10.20
CA ASP A 404 -11.45 -24.41 9.23
C ASP A 404 -10.37 -25.49 9.07
N LEU A 405 -9.08 -25.10 9.11
CA LEU A 405 -7.97 -26.04 9.02
C LEU A 405 -7.69 -26.74 10.37
N GLY A 406 -7.97 -26.09 11.49
CA GLY A 406 -7.68 -26.57 12.83
C GLY A 406 -6.22 -26.38 13.26
N PRO A 407 -5.90 -26.64 14.54
CA PRO A 407 -4.59 -26.36 15.13
C PRO A 407 -3.40 -27.01 14.39
N GLY A 408 -2.22 -26.40 14.53
CA GLY A 408 -0.97 -26.90 13.95
C GLY A 408 -0.68 -26.45 12.52
N HIS A 409 -1.59 -25.72 11.88
CA HIS A 409 -1.39 -25.16 10.55
C HIS A 409 -0.77 -23.77 10.59
N THR A 410 -0.01 -23.41 9.56
CA THR A 410 0.56 -22.06 9.36
C THR A 410 -0.22 -21.31 8.29
N ILE A 411 -0.72 -20.12 8.65
CA ILE A 411 -1.53 -19.24 7.80
C ILE A 411 -0.81 -17.90 7.64
N VAL A 412 -0.68 -17.41 6.42
CA VAL A 412 -0.15 -16.08 6.13
C VAL A 412 -1.25 -15.17 5.60
N THR A 413 -1.29 -13.95 6.10
CA THR A 413 -2.08 -12.85 5.55
C THR A 413 -1.24 -11.58 5.34
N ILE A 414 -1.82 -10.55 4.75
CA ILE A 414 -1.13 -9.29 4.45
C ILE A 414 -1.61 -8.18 5.40
N LEU A 415 -0.68 -7.51 6.07
CA LEU A 415 -0.93 -6.28 6.82
C LEU A 415 -0.62 -5.10 5.89
N CYS A 416 -1.63 -4.68 5.13
CA CYS A 416 -1.52 -3.82 3.96
C CYS A 416 -0.95 -2.43 4.25
N ASP A 417 -1.46 -1.76 5.27
CA ASP A 417 -1.10 -0.39 5.67
C ASP A 417 -1.36 -0.14 7.17
N SER A 418 -0.86 0.99 7.66
CA SER A 418 -0.98 1.40 9.07
C SER A 418 -2.31 2.09 9.35
N GLY A 419 -2.80 1.94 10.59
CA GLY A 419 -3.98 2.67 11.08
C GLY A 419 -3.85 4.19 11.02
N MET A 420 -2.62 4.73 10.91
CA MET A 420 -2.37 6.17 10.75
C MET A 420 -3.11 6.80 9.55
N ARG A 421 -3.39 6.01 8.51
CA ARG A 421 -4.08 6.48 7.30
C ARG A 421 -5.60 6.53 7.45
N HIS A 422 -6.12 6.01 8.55
CA HIS A 422 -7.55 5.78 8.75
C HIS A 422 -8.10 6.51 9.99
N LEU A 423 -7.38 7.53 10.47
CA LEU A 423 -7.70 8.26 11.70
C LEU A 423 -9.03 9.02 11.63
N SER A 424 -9.41 9.53 10.46
CA SER A 424 -10.62 10.34 10.31
C SER A 424 -11.91 9.51 10.21
N LYS A 425 -11.81 8.19 9.99
CA LYS A 425 -12.97 7.29 9.86
C LYS A 425 -12.84 6.04 10.72
N PHE A 426 -12.04 5.05 10.28
CA PHE A 426 -11.93 3.72 10.91
C PHE A 426 -11.40 3.75 12.36
N PHE A 427 -10.63 4.78 12.72
CA PHE A 427 -10.15 5.05 14.08
C PHE A 427 -10.80 6.28 14.74
N ASN A 428 -11.86 6.82 14.16
CA ASN A 428 -12.61 7.93 14.73
C ASN A 428 -13.84 7.41 15.50
N ASP A 429 -13.84 7.57 16.82
CA ASP A 429 -14.91 7.02 17.67
C ASP A 429 -16.28 7.63 17.38
N GLN A 430 -16.35 8.92 17.05
CA GLN A 430 -17.61 9.59 16.68
C GLN A 430 -18.14 9.04 15.35
N TYR A 431 -17.27 8.93 14.34
CA TYR A 431 -17.63 8.36 13.05
C TYR A 431 -18.15 6.93 13.21
N LEU A 432 -17.48 6.11 14.02
CA LEU A 432 -17.93 4.74 14.28
C LEU A 432 -19.27 4.72 15.03
N ALA A 433 -19.49 5.61 16.00
CA ALA A 433 -20.77 5.70 16.70
C ALA A 433 -21.93 6.07 15.75
N ASP A 434 -21.70 7.04 14.85
CA ASP A 434 -22.69 7.51 13.87
C ASP A 434 -23.10 6.40 12.88
N HIS A 435 -22.22 5.43 12.64
CA HIS A 435 -22.49 4.27 11.78
C HIS A 435 -22.90 3.01 12.57
N GLY A 436 -23.11 3.12 13.89
CA GLY A 436 -23.47 1.99 14.73
C GLY A 436 -22.38 0.91 14.79
N LEU A 437 -21.11 1.33 14.75
CA LEU A 437 -19.89 0.52 14.70
C LEU A 437 -18.97 0.71 15.93
N THR A 438 -19.48 1.29 17.04
CA THR A 438 -18.70 1.46 18.29
C THR A 438 -18.16 0.11 18.79
N PRO A 439 -16.83 -0.08 18.90
CA PRO A 439 -16.24 -1.37 19.28
C PRO A 439 -16.63 -1.79 20.70
N THR A 440 -16.93 -3.08 20.88
CA THR A 440 -17.41 -3.62 22.17
C THR A 440 -16.72 -4.93 22.58
N ALA A 441 -16.01 -5.59 21.65
CA ALA A 441 -15.49 -6.93 21.90
C ALA A 441 -14.24 -6.93 22.81
N THR A 442 -14.17 -7.93 23.67
CA THR A 442 -13.08 -8.15 24.61
C THR A 442 -12.14 -9.26 24.15
N GLY A 443 -12.66 -10.23 23.39
CA GLY A 443 -11.92 -11.30 22.73
C GLY A 443 -12.31 -11.46 21.26
N LEU A 444 -12.24 -12.70 20.76
CA LEU A 444 -12.62 -13.07 19.39
C LEU A 444 -14.09 -13.53 19.25
N GLU A 445 -14.91 -13.39 20.30
CA GLU A 445 -16.33 -13.78 20.32
C GLU A 445 -17.19 -13.06 19.25
N PHE A 446 -16.70 -11.94 18.72
CA PHE A 446 -17.36 -11.23 17.62
C PHE A 446 -17.33 -12.00 16.30
N LEU A 447 -16.50 -13.05 16.19
CA LEU A 447 -16.41 -13.93 15.02
C LEU A 447 -17.32 -15.17 15.11
N ASP A 448 -18.02 -15.35 16.24
CA ASP A 448 -18.88 -16.52 16.48
C ASP A 448 -20.36 -16.23 16.19
N LYS A 449 -20.66 -15.05 15.64
CA LYS A 449 -22.02 -14.53 15.42
C LYS A 449 -22.49 -14.63 13.98
#